data_AF-A0A9W4S292-F1
#
_entry.id   AF-A0A9W4S292-F1
#
_cell.length_a   1.000
_cell.length_b   1.000
_cell.length_c   1.000
_cell.angle_alpha   90.00
_cell.angle_beta   90.00
_cell.angle_gamma   90.00
#
_symmetry.space_group_name_H-M   'P 1'
#
loop_
_entity.id
_entity.type
_entity.pdbx_description
1 polymer ?
#
loop_
_entity_poly.entity_id
_entity_poly.type
_entity_poly.pdbx_seq_one_letter_code
_entity_poly.pdbx_strand_id
1 'polypeptide(L)'
;MSPAFRHQYGVFWKALMTFDNKTIEQVTEAWGIKAADLFASATLMRPYEGGDERTRNGIMKELEGKTPAERHYEMQQRMKQGIRDMLADEEKWPKELIFIGRNMRIVQGNNQYLGSPVNRVKMMGQWASRSLYEDPNLPWARRVGNAWRHFVFKGVLALTDVAFYFFKIRQWLGFGGGMEDEMEKRMKDIAQDFGVELQHEVFEG
;
A
#
# COMPACT_ATOMS: atom_id res chain seq x y z
N MET A 1 18.26 8.58 -5.26
CA MET A 1 17.98 7.76 -4.07
C MET A 1 19.30 7.30 -3.48
N SER A 2 19.48 7.50 -2.18
CA SER A 2 20.61 6.88 -1.48
C SER A 2 20.53 5.35 -1.55
N PRO A 3 21.67 4.62 -1.58
CA PRO A 3 21.68 3.16 -1.57
C PRO A 3 20.93 2.58 -0.36
N ALA A 4 21.06 3.22 0.80
CA ALA A 4 20.37 2.83 2.02
C ALA A 4 18.85 2.90 1.88
N PHE A 5 18.32 4.03 1.41
CA PHE A 5 16.88 4.20 1.21
C PHE A 5 16.35 3.25 0.12
N ARG A 6 17.10 3.04 -0.97
CA ARG A 6 16.72 2.07 -2.02
C ARG A 6 16.60 0.65 -1.46
N HIS A 7 17.52 0.24 -0.61
CA HIS A 7 17.45 -1.05 0.06
C HIS A 7 16.24 -1.13 0.99
N GLN A 8 16.06 -0.15 1.89
CA GLN A 8 14.93 -0.09 2.82
C GLN A 8 13.59 -0.12 2.10
N TYR A 9 13.45 0.64 1.01
CA TYR A 9 12.22 0.68 0.22
C TYR A 9 11.92 -0.67 -0.45
N GLY A 10 12.95 -1.37 -0.94
CA GLY A 10 12.82 -2.75 -1.42
C GLY A 10 12.38 -3.72 -0.32
N VAL A 11 13.00 -3.62 0.87
CA VAL A 11 12.65 -4.42 2.05
C VAL A 11 11.19 -4.18 2.46
N PHE A 12 10.78 -2.91 2.51
CA PHE A 12 9.42 -2.50 2.81
C PHE A 12 8.40 -3.12 1.86
N TRP A 13 8.61 -3.01 0.55
CA TRP A 13 7.73 -3.63 -0.45
C TRP A 13 7.66 -5.15 -0.33
N LYS A 14 8.79 -5.82 -0.08
CA LYS A 14 8.80 -7.25 0.16
C LYS A 14 7.99 -7.60 1.41
N ALA A 15 8.16 -6.84 2.48
CA ALA A 15 7.44 -7.03 3.73
C ALA A 15 5.92 -6.82 3.58
N LEU A 16 5.49 -5.78 2.83
CA LEU A 16 4.09 -5.56 2.47
C LEU A 16 3.50 -6.78 1.75
N MET A 17 4.23 -7.33 0.78
CA MET A 17 3.78 -8.47 -0.02
C MET A 17 3.77 -9.79 0.76
N THR A 18 4.54 -9.91 1.83
CA THR A 18 4.59 -11.13 2.66
C THR A 18 3.93 -10.96 4.03
N PHE A 19 3.24 -9.84 4.27
CA PHE A 19 2.62 -9.50 5.55
C PHE A 19 3.60 -9.58 6.74
N ASP A 20 4.85 -9.13 6.55
CA ASP A 20 5.87 -9.10 7.60
C ASP A 20 5.78 -7.77 8.38
N ASN A 21 4.79 -7.67 9.28
CA ASN A 21 4.49 -6.45 10.04
C ASN A 21 5.69 -5.93 10.83
N LYS A 22 6.45 -6.82 11.45
CA LYS A 22 7.65 -6.45 12.21
C LYS A 22 8.65 -5.72 11.32
N THR A 23 8.84 -6.18 10.08
CA THR A 23 9.74 -5.52 9.13
C THR A 23 9.15 -4.19 8.63
N ILE A 24 7.83 -4.13 8.43
CA ILE A 24 7.13 -2.89 8.06
C ILE A 24 7.33 -1.81 9.14
N GLU A 25 7.06 -2.15 10.40
CA GLU A 25 7.27 -1.28 11.57
C GLU A 25 8.72 -0.82 11.66
N GLN A 26 9.68 -1.74 11.58
CA GLN A 26 11.10 -1.40 11.65
C GLN A 26 11.55 -0.40 10.57
N VAL A 27 11.07 -0.59 9.33
CA VAL A 27 11.44 0.30 8.23
C VAL A 27 10.72 1.66 8.34
N THR A 28 9.44 1.65 8.70
CA THR A 28 8.66 2.89 8.87
C THR A 28 9.13 3.72 10.06
N GLU A 29 9.51 3.09 11.17
CA GLU A 29 10.14 3.76 12.32
C GLU A 29 11.48 4.41 11.93
N ALA A 30 12.29 3.73 11.11
CA ALA A 30 13.54 4.30 10.59
C ALA A 30 13.31 5.53 9.69
N TRP A 31 12.11 5.68 9.13
CA TRP A 31 11.68 6.84 8.35
C TRP A 31 10.93 7.88 9.18
N GLY A 32 10.78 7.69 10.49
CA GLY A 32 10.04 8.61 11.35
C GLY A 32 8.51 8.47 11.25
N ILE A 33 8.00 7.42 10.60
CA ILE A 33 6.58 7.20 10.36
C ILE A 33 6.01 6.34 11.48
N LYS A 34 5.16 6.92 12.34
CA LYS A 34 4.55 6.19 13.47
C LYS A 34 3.32 5.37 13.08
N ALA A 35 2.58 5.82 12.06
CA ALA A 35 1.37 5.15 11.58
C ALA A 35 1.69 4.17 10.44
N ALA A 36 2.37 3.06 10.77
CA ALA A 36 2.86 2.08 9.80
C ALA A 36 1.74 1.49 8.92
N ASP A 37 0.60 1.12 9.50
CA ASP A 37 -0.56 0.57 8.79
C ASP A 37 -1.20 1.57 7.81
N LEU A 38 -1.25 2.85 8.20
CA LEU A 38 -1.77 3.92 7.35
C LEU A 38 -0.85 4.13 6.15
N PHE A 39 0.46 4.17 6.39
CA PHE A 39 1.46 4.31 5.33
C PHE A 39 1.50 3.09 4.40
N ALA A 40 1.36 1.87 4.94
CA ALA A 40 1.23 0.64 4.18
C ALA A 40 -0.02 0.66 3.29
N SER A 41 -1.16 1.08 3.85
CA SER A 41 -2.43 1.20 3.11
C SER A 41 -2.32 2.23 1.99
N ALA A 42 -1.72 3.38 2.26
CA ALA A 42 -1.48 4.43 1.27
C ALA A 42 -0.57 3.94 0.13
N THR A 43 0.49 3.18 0.46
CA THR A 43 1.42 2.63 -0.54
C THR A 43 0.76 1.59 -1.44
N LEU A 44 -0.06 0.71 -0.86
CA LEU A 44 -0.76 -0.34 -1.61
C LEU A 44 -2.03 0.16 -2.31
N MET A 45 -2.54 1.34 -1.90
CA MET A 45 -3.81 1.92 -2.34
C MET A 45 -4.98 0.96 -2.15
N ARG A 46 -4.94 0.27 -1.00
CA ARG A 46 -5.99 -0.58 -0.47
C ARG A 46 -5.76 -0.71 1.04
N PRO A 47 -6.76 -1.09 1.84
CA PRO A 47 -6.55 -1.41 3.24
C PRO A 47 -5.42 -2.42 3.40
N TYR A 48 -4.45 -2.08 4.25
CA TYR A 48 -3.49 -3.05 4.70
C TYR A 48 -4.15 -3.92 5.78
N GLU A 49 -4.29 -5.22 5.48
CA GLU A 49 -4.93 -6.21 6.36
C GLU A 49 -3.89 -7.08 7.09
N GLY A 50 -2.60 -6.76 6.94
CA GLY A 50 -1.52 -7.54 7.55
C GLY A 50 -1.31 -7.24 9.03
N GLY A 51 -1.53 -5.99 9.45
CA GLY A 51 -1.23 -5.48 10.78
C GLY A 51 -2.11 -6.07 11.89
N ASP A 52 -1.89 -5.61 13.11
CA ASP A 52 -2.78 -5.91 14.22
C ASP A 52 -4.16 -5.30 13.88
N GLU A 53 -5.13 -6.15 13.47
CA GLU A 53 -6.52 -5.74 13.20
C GLU A 53 -7.16 -4.97 14.38
N ARG A 54 -6.49 -4.90 15.54
CA ARG A 54 -6.79 -4.04 16.67
C ARG A 54 -7.02 -2.59 16.28
N THR A 55 -6.28 -2.05 15.32
CA THR A 55 -6.50 -0.65 14.89
C THR A 55 -7.85 -0.52 14.21
N ARG A 56 -8.18 -1.37 13.22
CA ARG A 56 -9.47 -1.34 12.51
C ARG A 56 -10.64 -1.74 13.40
N ASN A 57 -10.49 -2.82 14.17
CA ASN A 57 -11.54 -3.36 15.05
C ASN A 57 -11.76 -2.48 16.29
N GLY A 58 -10.71 -1.84 16.81
CA GLY A 58 -10.80 -0.83 17.86
C GLY A 58 -11.50 0.44 17.35
N ILE A 59 -11.14 0.90 16.16
CA ILE A 59 -11.81 2.02 15.47
C ILE A 59 -13.29 1.71 15.26
N MET A 60 -13.63 0.54 14.71
CA MET A 60 -15.02 0.15 14.47
C MET A 60 -15.82 0.05 15.77
N LYS A 61 -15.26 -0.54 16.83
CA LYS A 61 -15.89 -0.60 18.16
C LYS A 61 -16.10 0.78 18.78
N GLU A 62 -15.14 1.69 18.64
CA GLU A 62 -15.30 3.07 19.14
C GLU A 62 -16.34 3.87 18.35
N LEU A 63 -16.66 3.46 17.12
CA LEU A 63 -17.68 4.08 16.26
C LEU A 63 -19.06 3.43 16.42
N GLU A 64 -19.18 2.30 17.11
CA GLU A 64 -20.46 1.65 17.40
C GLU A 64 -21.36 2.59 18.23
N GLY A 65 -22.63 2.68 17.86
CA GLY A 65 -23.61 3.55 18.53
C GLY A 65 -23.55 5.04 18.18
N LYS A 66 -22.50 5.52 17.50
CA LYS A 66 -22.39 6.92 17.06
C LYS A 66 -23.25 7.20 15.82
N THR A 67 -23.77 8.43 15.74
CA THR A 67 -24.48 8.93 14.55
C THR A 67 -23.52 9.04 13.36
N PRO A 68 -24.02 9.04 12.11
CA PRO A 68 -23.17 9.22 10.93
C PRO A 68 -22.27 10.47 11.02
N ALA A 69 -22.81 11.60 11.48
CA ALA A 69 -22.06 12.85 11.64
C ALA A 69 -20.91 12.76 12.66
N GLU A 70 -21.15 12.11 13.81
CA GLU A 70 -20.11 11.89 14.83
C GLU A 70 -19.02 10.95 14.32
N ARG A 71 -19.40 9.89 13.60
CA ARG A 71 -18.42 8.98 12.98
C ARG A 71 -17.54 9.71 11.99
N HIS A 72 -18.13 10.52 11.10
CA HIS A 72 -17.36 11.32 10.14
C HIS A 72 -16.40 12.29 10.85
N TYR A 73 -16.86 12.98 11.89
CA TYR A 73 -16.01 13.90 12.66
C TYR A 73 -14.82 13.19 13.31
N GLU A 74 -15.05 12.07 14.00
CA GLU A 74 -13.97 11.32 14.65
C GLU A 74 -12.98 10.74 13.65
N MET A 75 -13.48 10.22 12.53
CA MET A 75 -12.62 9.69 11.48
C MET A 75 -11.78 10.79 10.83
N GLN A 76 -12.32 11.99 10.63
CA GLN A 76 -11.56 13.15 10.18
C GLN A 76 -10.47 13.55 11.20
N GLN A 77 -10.79 13.57 12.49
CA GLN A 77 -9.79 13.87 13.54
C GLN A 77 -8.66 12.83 13.55
N ARG A 78 -9.00 11.54 13.45
CA ARG A 78 -8.03 10.45 13.36
C ARG A 78 -7.17 10.53 12.11
N MET A 79 -7.74 10.89 10.96
CA MET A 79 -6.97 11.09 9.73
C MET A 79 -5.98 12.24 9.88
N LYS A 80 -6.41 13.38 10.43
CA LYS A 80 -5.53 14.53 10.71
C LYS A 80 -4.40 14.14 11.67
N GLN A 81 -4.74 13.41 12.72
CA GLN A 81 -3.75 12.90 13.67
C GLN A 81 -2.79 11.92 13.01
N GLY A 82 -3.28 10.99 12.18
CA GLY A 82 -2.46 10.04 11.43
C GLY A 82 -1.49 10.73 10.48
N ILE A 83 -1.92 11.77 9.76
CA ILE A 83 -1.03 12.58 8.91
C ILE A 83 0.06 13.27 9.76
N ARG A 84 -0.32 13.82 10.90
CA ARG A 84 0.64 14.43 11.84
C ARG A 84 1.63 13.41 12.38
N ASP A 85 1.17 12.20 12.68
CA ASP A 85 2.00 11.11 13.18
C ASP A 85 2.92 10.50 12.10
N MET A 86 2.50 10.55 10.84
CA MET A 86 3.35 10.21 9.69
C MET A 86 4.47 11.24 9.49
N LEU A 87 4.19 12.52 9.75
CA LEU A 87 5.14 13.63 9.61
C LEU A 87 5.79 14.02 10.95
N ALA A 88 5.70 13.17 11.97
CA ALA A 88 6.10 13.53 13.33
C ALA A 88 7.62 13.76 13.48
N ASP A 89 8.43 13.11 12.65
CA ASP A 89 9.89 13.20 12.65
C ASP A 89 10.37 13.53 11.24
N GLU A 90 10.20 14.80 10.86
CA GLU A 90 10.51 15.33 9.52
C GLU A 90 11.99 15.17 9.15
N GLU A 91 12.90 15.10 10.13
CA GLU A 91 14.33 14.93 9.88
C GLU A 91 14.67 13.53 9.36
N LYS A 92 13.93 12.51 9.81
CA LYS A 92 14.10 11.12 9.35
C LYS A 92 13.35 10.81 8.06
N TRP A 93 12.34 11.61 7.71
CA TRP A 93 11.48 11.36 6.56
C TRP A 93 12.28 11.40 5.23
N PRO A 94 12.38 10.28 4.49
CA PRO A 94 13.06 10.28 3.19
C PRO A 94 12.27 11.11 2.18
N LYS A 95 12.84 12.24 1.75
CA LYS A 95 12.20 13.16 0.79
C LYS A 95 11.88 12.49 -0.55
N GLU A 96 12.62 11.45 -0.92
CA GLU A 96 12.33 10.64 -2.11
C GLU A 96 10.97 9.95 -2.09
N LEU A 97 10.36 9.71 -0.91
CA LEU A 97 9.02 9.13 -0.81
C LEU A 97 7.95 9.99 -1.49
N ILE A 98 8.09 11.32 -1.50
CA ILE A 98 7.16 12.23 -2.17
C ILE A 98 7.18 11.96 -3.68
N PHE A 99 8.37 11.84 -4.26
CA PHE A 99 8.54 11.56 -5.69
C PHE A 99 8.06 10.15 -6.05
N ILE A 100 8.35 9.16 -5.20
CA ILE A 100 7.91 7.78 -5.42
C ILE A 100 6.39 7.68 -5.35
N GLY A 101 5.77 8.25 -4.32
CA GLY A 101 4.31 8.26 -4.17
C GLY A 101 3.63 8.95 -5.36
N ARG A 102 4.17 10.10 -5.80
CA ARG A 102 3.66 10.80 -6.98
C ARG A 102 3.81 9.96 -8.25
N ASN A 103 4.96 9.33 -8.47
CA ASN A 103 5.17 8.43 -9.60
C ASN A 103 4.18 7.26 -9.58
N MET A 104 3.99 6.63 -8.42
CA MET A 104 3.04 5.53 -8.26
C MET A 104 1.62 5.94 -8.59
N ARG A 105 1.16 7.13 -8.16
CA ARG A 105 -0.18 7.63 -8.50
C ARG A 105 -0.34 7.93 -10.00
N ILE A 106 0.67 8.50 -10.66
CA ILE A 106 0.63 8.74 -12.12
C ILE A 106 0.57 7.41 -12.88
N VAL A 107 1.45 6.46 -12.54
CA VAL A 107 1.48 5.13 -13.19
C VAL A 107 0.15 4.39 -12.97
N GLN A 108 -0.42 4.49 -11.77
CA GLN A 108 -1.75 3.95 -11.49
C GLN A 108 -2.82 4.60 -12.36
N GLY A 109 -2.90 5.94 -12.39
CA GLY A 109 -3.91 6.66 -13.17
C GLY A 109 -3.83 6.31 -14.66
N ASN A 110 -2.61 6.23 -15.22
CA ASN A 110 -2.42 5.79 -16.60
C ASN A 110 -2.84 4.32 -16.81
N ASN A 111 -2.51 3.43 -15.88
CA ASN A 111 -2.93 2.02 -15.96
C ASN A 111 -4.46 1.93 -15.91
N GLN A 112 -5.11 2.69 -15.04
CA GLN A 112 -6.56 2.75 -14.94
C GLN A 112 -7.21 3.30 -16.22
N TYR A 113 -6.74 4.44 -16.71
CA TYR A 113 -7.24 5.09 -17.93
C TYR A 113 -7.20 4.15 -19.14
N LEU A 114 -6.17 3.31 -19.24
CA LEU A 114 -6.03 2.31 -20.31
C LEU A 114 -6.81 1.01 -20.05
N GLY A 115 -7.66 0.96 -19.02
CA GLY A 115 -8.45 -0.22 -18.68
C GLY A 115 -7.66 -1.31 -17.96
N SER A 116 -6.67 -0.95 -17.14
CA SER A 116 -5.80 -1.88 -16.39
C SER A 116 -5.07 -2.91 -17.27
N PRO A 117 -4.29 -2.52 -18.29
CA PRO A 117 -3.59 -3.46 -19.17
C PRO A 117 -2.53 -4.30 -18.44
N VAL A 118 -1.98 -3.82 -17.31
CA VAL A 118 -0.91 -4.49 -16.55
C VAL A 118 -1.25 -4.72 -15.08
N ASN A 119 -0.73 -5.81 -14.51
CA ASN A 119 -0.78 -6.08 -13.07
C ASN A 119 0.34 -5.30 -12.35
N ARG A 120 0.07 -4.02 -12.06
CA ARG A 120 1.03 -3.08 -11.45
C ARG A 120 1.56 -3.57 -10.10
N VAL A 121 0.70 -4.12 -9.24
CA VAL A 121 1.08 -4.65 -7.92
C VAL A 121 2.14 -5.76 -8.06
N LYS A 122 1.91 -6.72 -8.97
CA LYS A 122 2.90 -7.78 -9.24
C LYS A 122 4.20 -7.20 -9.78
N MET A 123 4.15 -6.28 -10.75
CA MET A 123 5.34 -5.69 -11.33
C MET A 123 6.19 -4.98 -10.27
N MET A 124 5.57 -4.14 -9.42
CA MET A 124 6.26 -3.45 -8.34
C MET A 124 6.87 -4.42 -7.32
N GLY A 125 6.10 -5.44 -6.90
CA GLY A 125 6.60 -6.48 -6.00
C GLY A 125 7.79 -7.25 -6.59
N GLN A 126 7.74 -7.61 -7.88
CA GLN A 126 8.84 -8.28 -8.57
C GLN A 126 10.11 -7.42 -8.64
N TRP A 127 10.00 -6.13 -8.96
CA TRP A 127 11.13 -5.21 -8.99
C TRP A 127 11.72 -5.00 -7.59
N ALA A 128 10.89 -4.85 -6.56
CA ALA A 128 11.34 -4.75 -5.18
C ALA A 128 12.04 -6.04 -4.70
N SER A 129 11.51 -7.21 -5.06
CA SER A 129 12.18 -8.48 -4.75
C SER A 129 13.51 -8.59 -5.50
N ARG A 130 13.54 -8.24 -6.79
CA ARG A 130 14.74 -8.33 -7.63
C ARG A 130 15.85 -7.41 -7.12
N SER A 131 15.52 -6.18 -6.74
CA SER A 131 16.49 -5.22 -6.19
C SER A 131 17.13 -5.67 -4.87
N LEU A 132 16.50 -6.59 -4.13
CA LEU A 132 17.06 -7.18 -2.90
C LEU A 132 17.98 -8.38 -3.15
N TYR A 133 17.87 -9.05 -4.30
CA TYR A 133 18.67 -10.24 -4.63
C TYR A 133 19.81 -9.94 -5.61
N GLU A 134 19.74 -8.84 -6.34
CA GLU A 134 20.79 -8.39 -7.27
C GLU A 134 22.01 -7.76 -6.56
N ASP A 135 22.08 -7.81 -5.23
CA ASP A 135 23.32 -7.49 -4.50
C ASP A 135 24.26 -8.73 -4.52
N PRO A 136 25.40 -8.65 -5.24
CA PRO A 136 26.31 -9.79 -5.41
C PRO A 136 27.01 -10.22 -4.10
N ASN A 137 26.96 -9.42 -3.02
CA ASN A 137 27.74 -9.63 -1.81
C ASN A 137 26.98 -10.24 -0.60
N LEU A 138 25.76 -10.76 -0.79
CA LEU A 138 24.96 -11.30 0.32
C LEU A 138 25.39 -12.73 0.75
N PRO A 139 25.73 -12.97 2.04
CA PRO A 139 26.08 -14.29 2.56
C PRO A 139 24.96 -15.33 2.38
N TRP A 140 25.33 -16.52 1.92
CA TRP A 140 24.42 -17.65 1.63
C TRP A 140 23.53 -18.06 2.80
N ALA A 141 23.99 -17.89 4.05
CA ALA A 141 23.22 -18.18 5.26
C ALA A 141 21.93 -17.33 5.39
N ARG A 142 21.91 -16.10 4.82
CA ARG A 142 20.69 -15.25 4.75
C ARG A 142 19.74 -15.65 3.61
N ARG A 143 20.17 -16.51 2.66
CA ARG A 143 19.36 -16.99 1.54
C ARG A 143 18.44 -18.15 1.96
N VAL A 144 18.87 -19.01 2.88
CA VAL A 144 18.14 -20.24 3.27
C VAL A 144 16.99 -19.95 4.25
N GLY A 145 17.17 -19.04 5.22
CA GLY A 145 16.10 -18.64 6.15
C GLY A 145 14.95 -17.86 5.50
N ASN A 146 15.16 -17.33 4.29
CA ASN A 146 14.17 -16.57 3.53
C ASN A 146 13.38 -17.42 2.53
N ALA A 147 13.61 -18.74 2.46
CA ALA A 147 12.92 -19.62 1.51
C ALA A 147 11.40 -19.63 1.73
N TRP A 148 10.94 -19.72 2.98
CA TRP A 148 9.51 -19.64 3.31
C TRP A 148 8.90 -18.29 2.90
N ARG A 149 9.57 -17.18 3.24
CA ARG A 149 9.13 -15.83 2.85
C ARG A 149 9.13 -15.65 1.34
N HIS A 150 10.06 -16.27 0.63
CA HIS A 150 10.09 -16.27 -0.84
C HIS A 150 8.93 -17.10 -1.42
N PHE A 151 8.60 -18.24 -0.81
CA PHE A 151 7.44 -19.05 -1.19
C PHE A 151 6.14 -18.28 -0.97
N VAL A 152 5.95 -17.67 0.20
CA VAL A 152 4.81 -16.79 0.51
C VAL A 152 4.74 -15.66 -0.51
N PHE A 153 5.86 -14.98 -0.79
CA PHE A 153 5.92 -13.93 -1.80
C PHE A 153 5.46 -14.42 -3.18
N LYS A 154 5.94 -15.60 -3.64
CA LYS A 154 5.49 -16.21 -4.90
C LYS A 154 4.00 -16.54 -4.88
N GLY A 155 3.48 -17.06 -3.77
CA GLY A 155 2.06 -17.33 -3.57
C GLY A 155 1.22 -16.05 -3.68
N VAL A 156 1.63 -14.96 -3.03
CA VAL A 156 0.94 -13.67 -3.13
C VAL A 156 0.99 -13.11 -4.55
N LEU A 157 2.13 -13.20 -5.25
CA LEU A 157 2.19 -12.81 -6.67
C LEU A 157 1.27 -13.64 -7.57
N ALA A 158 1.13 -14.94 -7.30
CA ALA A 158 0.21 -15.79 -8.05
C ALA A 158 -1.25 -15.40 -7.78
N LEU A 159 -1.59 -15.10 -6.52
CA LEU A 159 -2.93 -14.63 -6.16
C LEU A 159 -3.27 -13.29 -6.83
N THR A 160 -2.32 -12.36 -6.93
CA THR A 160 -2.56 -11.10 -7.63
C THR A 160 -2.76 -11.30 -9.13
N ASP A 161 -2.12 -12.28 -9.76
CA ASP A 161 -2.41 -12.66 -11.15
C ASP A 161 -3.82 -13.20 -11.31
N VAL A 162 -4.24 -14.11 -10.42
CA VAL A 162 -5.61 -14.66 -10.45
C VAL A 162 -6.64 -13.52 -10.37
N ALA A 163 -6.47 -12.61 -9.41
CA ALA A 163 -7.33 -11.44 -9.27
C ALA A 163 -7.31 -10.55 -10.53
N PHE A 164 -6.12 -10.27 -11.06
CA PHE A 164 -5.96 -9.46 -12.26
C PHE A 164 -6.71 -10.05 -13.47
N TYR A 165 -6.52 -11.34 -13.76
CA TYR A 165 -7.20 -11.99 -14.87
C TYR A 165 -8.70 -12.14 -14.63
N PHE A 166 -9.14 -12.35 -13.39
CA PHE A 166 -10.55 -12.32 -13.04
C PHE A 166 -11.20 -10.98 -13.41
N PHE A 167 -10.61 -9.85 -12.98
CA PHE A 167 -11.13 -8.53 -13.33
C PHE A 167 -11.04 -8.24 -14.81
N LYS A 168 -9.98 -8.70 -15.49
CA LYS A 168 -9.82 -8.54 -16.94
C LYS A 168 -10.88 -9.30 -17.74
N ILE A 169 -11.22 -10.53 -17.33
CA ILE A 169 -12.29 -11.32 -17.94
C ILE A 169 -13.63 -10.62 -17.71
N ARG A 170 -13.90 -10.18 -16.48
CA ARG A 170 -15.13 -9.45 -16.13
C ARG A 170 -15.29 -8.18 -16.98
N GLN A 171 -14.23 -7.41 -17.14
CA GLN A 171 -14.19 -6.21 -17.96
C GLN A 171 -14.42 -6.53 -19.45
N TRP A 172 -13.79 -7.59 -19.96
CA TRP A 172 -13.98 -8.03 -21.34
C TRP A 172 -15.42 -8.49 -21.63
N LEU A 173 -16.07 -9.12 -20.65
CA LEU A 173 -17.48 -9.51 -20.70
C LEU A 173 -18.45 -8.32 -20.46
N GLY A 174 -17.94 -7.11 -20.22
CA GLY A 174 -18.73 -5.90 -19.99
C GLY A 174 -19.29 -5.76 -18.56
N PHE A 175 -18.91 -6.63 -17.63
CA PHE A 175 -19.45 -6.65 -16.25
C PHE A 175 -18.67 -5.75 -15.28
N GLY A 176 -18.28 -4.54 -15.70
CA GLY A 176 -17.61 -3.53 -14.86
C GLY A 176 -16.19 -3.17 -15.32
N GLY A 177 -15.43 -2.53 -14.42
CA GLY A 177 -14.09 -2.02 -14.70
C GLY A 177 -12.96 -3.01 -14.46
N GLY A 178 -11.75 -2.58 -14.79
CA GLY A 178 -10.51 -3.33 -14.56
C GLY A 178 -10.11 -3.36 -13.09
N MET A 179 -8.99 -4.01 -12.79
CA MET A 179 -8.50 -4.17 -11.42
C MET A 179 -8.22 -2.82 -10.73
N GLU A 180 -7.68 -1.84 -11.44
CA GLU A 180 -7.40 -0.51 -10.86
C GLU A 180 -8.68 0.27 -10.56
N ASP A 181 -9.73 0.12 -11.38
CA ASP A 181 -11.03 0.74 -11.11
C ASP A 181 -11.63 0.23 -9.81
N GLU A 182 -11.49 -1.08 -9.56
CA GLU A 182 -11.96 -1.70 -8.32
C GLU A 182 -11.13 -1.26 -7.10
N MET A 183 -9.81 -1.15 -7.27
CA MET A 183 -8.93 -0.63 -6.21
C MET A 183 -9.25 0.84 -5.89
N GLU A 184 -9.52 1.66 -6.90
CA GLU A 184 -9.89 3.06 -6.71
C GLU A 184 -11.26 3.21 -6.05
N LYS A 185 -12.27 2.43 -6.50
CA LYS A 185 -13.59 2.41 -5.85
C LYS A 185 -13.48 2.10 -4.37
N ARG A 186 -12.72 1.06 -4.01
CA ARG A 186 -12.45 0.72 -2.61
C ARG A 186 -11.79 1.88 -1.86
N MET A 187 -10.83 2.56 -2.47
CA MET A 187 -10.20 3.75 -1.84
C MET A 187 -11.18 4.92 -1.67
N LYS A 188 -12.10 5.12 -2.61
CA LYS A 188 -13.16 6.14 -2.51
C LYS A 188 -14.14 5.80 -1.39
N ASP A 189 -14.60 4.57 -1.32
CA ASP A 189 -15.51 4.10 -0.27
C ASP A 189 -14.88 4.32 1.11
N ILE A 190 -13.59 3.96 1.25
CA ILE A 190 -12.84 4.19 2.47
C ILE A 190 -12.72 5.67 2.78
N ALA A 191 -12.33 6.51 1.81
CA ALA A 191 -12.19 7.93 2.05
C ALA A 191 -13.52 8.59 2.45
N GLN A 192 -14.64 8.15 1.86
CA GLN A 192 -15.99 8.54 2.26
C GLN A 192 -16.30 8.12 3.70
N ASP A 193 -15.95 6.89 4.10
CA ASP A 193 -16.04 6.45 5.50
C ASP A 193 -15.18 7.32 6.43
N PHE A 194 -14.05 7.84 5.94
CA PHE A 194 -13.21 8.80 6.67
C PHE A 194 -13.71 10.25 6.61
N GLY A 195 -14.85 10.52 5.96
CA GLY A 195 -15.40 11.86 5.79
C GLY A 195 -14.54 12.78 4.91
N VAL A 196 -13.73 12.19 4.04
CA VAL A 196 -12.90 12.89 3.06
C VAL A 196 -13.44 12.58 1.67
N GLU A 197 -14.01 13.57 1.01
CA GLU A 197 -14.25 13.47 -0.43
C GLU A 197 -12.91 13.56 -1.14
N LEU A 198 -12.45 12.45 -1.72
CA LEU A 198 -11.32 12.47 -2.64
C LEU A 198 -11.77 13.26 -3.88
N GLN A 199 -11.39 14.53 -3.97
CA GLN A 199 -11.52 15.30 -5.20
C GLN A 199 -10.75 14.57 -6.29
N HIS A 200 -11.48 13.95 -7.22
CA HIS A 200 -10.91 13.10 -8.24
C HIS A 200 -11.05 13.71 -9.63
N GLU A 201 -10.59 14.95 -9.78
CA GLU A 201 -10.47 15.63 -11.08
C GLU A 201 -9.20 16.51 -11.15
N VAL A 202 -8.16 16.24 -10.35
CA VAL A 202 -6.94 17.09 -10.37
C VAL A 202 -6.10 16.88 -11.65
N PHE A 203 -6.43 15.87 -12.47
CA PHE A 203 -5.76 15.59 -13.76
C PHE A 203 -6.72 15.34 -14.93
N GLU A 204 -8.00 15.63 -14.77
CA GLU A 204 -8.89 15.81 -15.93
C GLU A 204 -8.71 17.26 -16.39
N GLY A 205 -7.72 17.45 -17.27
CA GLY A 205 -7.58 18.67 -18.05
C GLY A 205 -8.44 18.64 -19.30
#